data_AF-A0A0C6FB31-F1
#
_entry.id   AF-A0A0C6FB31-F1
#
_cell.length_a   1.000
_cell.length_b   1.000
_cell.length_c   1.000
_cell.angle_alpha   90.00
_cell.angle_beta   90.00
_cell.angle_gamma   90.00
#
_symmetry.space_group_name_H-M   'P 1'
#
loop_
_entity.id
_entity.type
_entity.pdbx_description
1 polymer ?
#
loop_
_entity_poly.entity_id
_entity_poly.type
_entity_poly.pdbx_seq_one_letter_code
_entity_poly.pdbx_strand_id
1 'polypeptide(L)'
;MAKNTSVTLGDHFTGFIGRQVEAGRYGSASEVVRAGLRLLEEHEAKVQALQAAIQAGEESGPSTAFDFEAFIASKRAPASEPQ
;
A
#
# COMPACT_ATOMS: atom_id res chain seq x y z
N MET A 1 19.61 14.04 8.19
CA MET A 1 20.75 14.31 7.28
C MET A 1 20.77 13.24 6.19
N ALA A 2 21.03 13.61 4.93
CA ALA A 2 21.17 12.62 3.86
C ALA A 2 22.46 11.81 4.05
N LYS A 3 22.37 10.48 4.02
CA LYS A 3 23.52 9.59 4.12
C LYS A 3 23.84 9.01 2.75
N ASN A 4 25.05 9.24 2.25
CA ASN A 4 25.49 8.60 1.00
C ASN A 4 25.83 7.13 1.28
N THR A 5 25.27 6.22 0.50
CA THR A 5 25.38 4.78 0.72
C THR A 5 25.80 4.11 -0.59
N SER A 6 26.91 3.39 -0.56
CA SER A 6 27.34 2.54 -1.68
C SER A 6 26.68 1.18 -1.56
N VAL A 7 26.10 0.69 -2.65
CA VAL A 7 25.42 -0.61 -2.73
C VAL A 7 25.95 -1.38 -3.93
N THR A 8 26.15 -2.69 -3.77
CA THR A 8 26.51 -3.58 -4.89
C THR A 8 25.23 -4.17 -5.47
N LEU A 9 25.08 -4.07 -6.79
CA LEU A 9 23.94 -4.60 -7.52
C LEU A 9 24.41 -5.67 -8.50
N GLY A 10 23.64 -6.74 -8.62
CA GLY A 10 23.88 -7.76 -9.64
C GLY A 10 23.54 -7.27 -11.05
N ASP A 11 24.07 -7.98 -12.05
CA ASP A 11 23.99 -7.60 -13.47
C ASP A 11 22.57 -7.31 -13.97
N HIS A 12 21.58 -8.07 -13.48
CA HIS A 12 20.18 -7.85 -13.80
C HIS A 12 19.70 -6.42 -13.47
N PHE A 13 19.98 -5.96 -12.25
CA PHE A 13 19.55 -4.64 -11.79
C PHE A 13 20.39 -3.53 -12.40
N THR A 14 21.68 -3.76 -12.62
CA THR A 14 22.54 -2.82 -13.35
C THR A 14 22.02 -2.58 -14.77
N GLY A 15 21.67 -3.66 -15.49
CA GLY A 15 21.09 -3.56 -16.83
C GLY A 15 19.70 -2.90 -16.83
N PHE A 16 18.85 -3.19 -15.85
CA PHE A 16 17.58 -2.50 -15.69
C PHE A 16 17.78 -0.99 -15.48
N ILE A 17 18.61 -0.59 -14.51
CA ILE A 17 18.89 0.81 -14.22
C ILE A 17 19.45 1.54 -15.45
N GLY A 18 20.39 0.91 -16.17
CA GLY A 18 20.94 1.44 -17.42
C GLY A 18 19.84 1.77 -18.43
N ARG A 19 18.95 0.82 -18.73
CA ARG A 19 17.80 1.04 -19.64
C ARG A 19 16.87 2.15 -19.18
N GLN A 20 16.64 2.28 -17.87
CA GLN A 20 15.78 3.33 -17.32
C GLN A 20 16.38 4.73 -17.51
N VAL A 21 17.70 4.86 -17.36
CA VAL A 21 18.44 6.12 -17.55
C VAL A 21 18.60 6.44 -19.04
N GLU A 22 19.00 5.47 -19.86
CA GLU A 22 19.12 5.64 -21.33
C GLU A 22 17.80 6.04 -21.99
N ALA A 23 16.68 5.52 -21.49
CA ALA A 23 15.35 5.90 -21.94
C ALA A 23 14.93 7.33 -21.49
N GLY A 24 15.77 8.05 -20.75
CA GLY A 24 15.52 9.41 -20.27
C GLY A 24 14.47 9.50 -19.16
N ARG A 25 14.00 8.37 -18.61
CA ARG A 25 12.99 8.36 -17.52
C ARG A 25 13.56 8.83 -16.19
N TYR A 26 14.86 8.68 -15.99
CA TYR A 26 15.58 9.11 -14.79
C TYR A 26 16.93 9.69 -15.18
N GLY A 27 17.40 10.70 -14.46
CA GLY A 27 18.68 11.36 -14.71
C GLY A 27 19.88 10.65 -14.08
N SER A 28 19.67 9.69 -13.19
CA SER A 28 20.77 8.89 -12.59
C SER A 28 20.31 7.55 -12.02
N ALA A 29 21.26 6.64 -11.81
CA ALA A 29 21.02 5.40 -11.09
C ALA A 29 20.43 5.62 -9.69
N SER A 30 20.93 6.62 -8.97
CA SER A 30 20.43 6.97 -7.63
C SER A 30 18.97 7.40 -7.63
N GLU A 31 18.48 8.01 -8.71
CA GLU A 31 17.07 8.34 -8.86
C GLU A 31 16.20 7.10 -9.09
N VAL A 32 16.66 6.17 -9.91
CA VAL A 32 15.98 4.88 -10.13
C VAL A 32 15.86 4.12 -8.80
N VAL A 33 16.95 4.05 -8.04
CA VAL A 33 16.98 3.37 -6.73
C VAL A 33 16.01 4.04 -5.75
N ARG A 34 16.00 5.37 -5.67
CA ARG A 34 15.04 6.11 -4.80
C ARG A 34 13.60 5.87 -5.23
N ALA A 35 13.31 5.84 -6.52
CA ALA A 35 11.97 5.54 -7.03
C ALA A 35 11.53 4.12 -6.64
N GLY A 36 12.44 3.13 -6.76
CA GLY A 36 12.20 1.76 -6.30
C GLY A 36 11.92 1.69 -4.79
N LEU A 37 12.71 2.39 -3.97
CA LEU A 37 12.50 2.41 -2.52
C LEU A 37 11.17 3.05 -2.11
N ARG A 38 10.72 4.11 -2.79
CA ARG A 38 9.40 4.71 -2.54
C ARG A 38 8.26 3.75 -2.85
N LEU A 39 8.35 3.03 -3.97
CA LEU A 39 7.35 2.01 -4.32
C LEU A 39 7.32 0.86 -3.31
N LEU A 40 8.49 0.46 -2.80
CA LEU A 40 8.58 -0.54 -1.73
C LEU A 40 7.92 -0.04 -0.43
N GLU A 41 8.25 1.17 -0.01
CA GLU A 41 7.65 1.80 1.19
C GLU A 41 6.13 1.90 1.08
N GLU A 42 5.61 2.37 -0.06
CA GLU A 42 4.16 2.42 -0.30
C GLU A 42 3.50 1.04 -0.26
N HIS A 43 4.17 0.01 -0.79
CA HIS A 43 3.67 -1.35 -0.76
C HIS A 43 3.65 -1.90 0.68
N GLU A 44 4.73 -1.74 1.42
CA GLU A 44 4.82 -2.18 2.82
C GLU A 44 3.78 -1.48 3.69
N ALA A 45 3.56 -0.18 3.51
CA ALA A 45 2.52 0.57 4.23
C ALA A 45 1.11 0.01 3.94
N LYS A 46 0.80 -0.34 2.68
CA LYS A 46 -0.48 -0.97 2.30
C LYS A 46 -0.64 -2.35 2.94
N VAL A 47 0.41 -3.16 2.95
CA VAL A 47 0.40 -4.49 3.57
C VAL A 47 0.16 -4.38 5.07
N GLN A 48 0.86 -3.48 5.75
CA GLN A 48 0.68 -3.25 7.19
C GLN A 48 -0.74 -2.76 7.51
N ALA A 49 -1.27 -1.83 6.71
CA ALA A 49 -2.65 -1.35 6.89
C ALA A 49 -3.68 -2.47 6.70
N LEU A 50 -3.48 -3.35 5.71
CA LEU A 50 -4.35 -4.50 5.48
C LEU A 50 -4.29 -5.50 6.65
N GLN A 51 -3.09 -5.82 7.13
CA GLN A 51 -2.91 -6.71 8.29
C GLN A 51 -3.60 -6.14 9.54
N ALA A 52 -3.45 -4.84 9.79
CA ALA A 52 -4.11 -4.17 10.91
C ALA A 52 -5.64 -4.21 10.77
N ALA A 53 -6.18 -4.01 9.56
CA ALA A 53 -7.62 -4.08 9.32
C ALA A 53 -8.19 -5.50 9.52
N ILE A 54 -7.44 -6.54 9.12
CA ILE A 54 -7.81 -7.94 9.37
C ILE A 54 -7.82 -8.21 10.87
N GLN A 55 -6.75 -7.85 11.60
CA GLN A 55 -6.67 -8.01 13.05
C GLN A 55 -7.84 -7.32 13.77
N ALA A 56 -8.14 -6.07 13.38
CA ALA A 56 -9.27 -5.34 13.95
C ALA A 56 -10.62 -6.03 13.68
N GLY A 57 -10.77 -6.66 12.51
CA GLY A 57 -11.94 -7.48 12.18
C GLY A 57 -12.03 -8.74 13.04
N GLU A 58 -10.93 -9.46 13.24
CA GLU A 58 -10.87 -10.66 14.08
C GLU A 58 -11.15 -10.34 15.56
N GLU A 59 -10.69 -9.18 16.04
CA GLU A 59 -10.93 -8.69 17.40
C GLU A 59 -12.33 -8.08 17.58
N SER A 60 -13.07 -7.82 16.50
CA SER A 60 -14.41 -7.19 16.55
C SER A 60 -15.51 -8.08 17.11
N GLY A 61 -15.19 -9.35 17.38
CA GLY A 61 -16.10 -10.35 17.92
C GLY A 61 -16.49 -11.40 16.88
N PRO A 62 -17.32 -12.38 17.28
CA PRO A 62 -17.69 -13.49 16.41
C PRO A 62 -18.55 -13.00 15.23
N SER A 63 -18.26 -13.54 14.04
CA SER A 63 -19.10 -13.31 12.86
C SER A 63 -20.52 -13.85 13.09
N THR A 64 -21.53 -13.08 12.68
CA THR A 64 -22.93 -13.50 12.70
C THR A 64 -23.48 -13.63 11.28
N ALA A 65 -24.63 -14.28 11.13
CA ALA A 65 -25.31 -14.37 9.83
C ALA A 65 -25.69 -12.97 9.32
N PHE A 66 -25.45 -12.70 8.04
CA PHE A 66 -25.67 -11.40 7.43
C PHE A 66 -26.83 -11.42 6.43
N ASP A 67 -27.86 -10.60 6.69
CA ASP A 67 -29.00 -10.38 5.79
C ASP A 67 -28.82 -9.06 5.03
N PHE A 68 -28.58 -9.16 3.72
CA PHE A 68 -28.36 -8.02 2.83
C PHE A 68 -29.60 -7.14 2.68
N GLU A 69 -30.80 -7.72 2.62
CA GLU A 69 -32.04 -6.97 2.41
C GLU A 69 -32.39 -6.17 3.66
N ALA A 70 -32.31 -6.79 4.83
CA ALA A 70 -32.49 -6.11 6.11
C ALA A 70 -31.46 -4.99 6.32
N PHE A 71 -30.20 -5.24 5.95
CA PHE A 71 -29.16 -4.22 6.02
C PHE A 71 -29.46 -3.02 5.11
N ILE A 72 -29.78 -3.24 3.84
CA ILE A 72 -30.08 -2.17 2.88
C ILE A 72 -31.33 -1.37 3.31
N ALA A 73 -32.38 -2.06 3.77
CA ALA A 73 -33.58 -1.42 4.29
C ALA A 73 -33.24 -0.50 5.49
N SER A 74 -32.39 -0.97 6.42
CA SER A 74 -31.96 -0.18 7.58
C SER A 74 -31.18 1.09 7.19
N LYS A 75 -30.34 1.03 6.14
CA LYS A 75 -29.55 2.18 5.68
C LYS A 75 -30.36 3.23 4.91
N ARG A 76 -31.52 2.84 4.36
CA ARG A 76 -32.43 3.73 3.62
C ARG A 76 -33.55 4.32 4.49
N ALA A 77 -33.73 3.81 5.70
CA ALA A 77 -34.67 4.40 6.65
C ALA A 77 -34.18 5.81 7.05
N PRO A 78 -35.08 6.81 7.11
CA PRO A 78 -34.72 8.13 7.62
C PRO A 78 -34.20 7.99 9.06
N ALA A 79 -33.11 8.67 9.38
CA ALA A 79 -32.56 8.68 10.73
C ALA A 79 -33.66 9.11 11.71
N SER A 80 -34.14 8.18 12.52
CA SER A 80 -35.06 8.49 13.60
C SER A 80 -34.32 9.39 14.60
N GLU A 81 -34.72 10.66 14.66
CA GLU A 81 -34.26 11.63 15.65
C GLU A 81 -34.47 11.07 17.07
N PRO A 82 -33.45 11.06 17.93
CA PRO A 82 -33.62 10.69 19.32
C PRO A 82 -34.43 11.78 20.04
N GLN A 83 -35.52 11.39 20.70
CA GLN A 83 -36.21 12.21 21.73
C GLN A 83 -35.42 12.17 23.04
#